data_AF-A0A3N4RQ02-F1
#
_entry.id   AF-A0A3N4RQ02-F1
#
_cell.length_a   1.000
_cell.length_b   1.000
_cell.length_c   1.000
_cell.angle_alpha   90.00
_cell.angle_beta   90.00
_cell.angle_gamma   90.00
#
_symmetry.space_group_name_H-M   'P 1'
#
loop_
_entity.id
_entity.type
_entity.pdbx_description
1 polymer ?
#
loop_
_entity_poly.entity_id
_entity_poly.type
_entity_poly.pdbx_seq_one_letter_code
_entity_poly.pdbx_strand_id
1 'polypeptide(L)'
;MNDSPGIWITAVPPFGAEDVGVLLSVDTVSADPGERAVNGLLGYGHEGEEGVCYLLPDDLAARYARTGDRLAVTLVTARAVLTRCFAEQPALLAEFPGDDEWVPLLRRELATDFAPAEQDGGLQAVLLIDHTGPAASLDALLAGFETGVCGIAVLNAR
;
A
#
# COMPACT_ATOMS: atom_id res chain seq x y z
N MET A 1 -9.09 11.30 17.63
CA MET A 1 -8.59 10.28 16.69
C MET A 1 -7.64 11.04 15.76
N ASN A 2 -6.37 10.64 15.67
CA ASN A 2 -5.41 11.35 14.83
C ASN A 2 -5.75 11.03 13.38
N ASP A 3 -6.45 11.96 12.71
CA ASP A 3 -6.77 11.86 11.29
C ASP A 3 -5.49 12.12 10.47
N SER A 4 -4.62 11.13 10.42
CA SER A 4 -3.61 11.05 9.36
C SER A 4 -4.34 10.59 8.10
N PRO A 5 -4.48 11.44 7.06
CA PRO A 5 -5.20 11.05 5.87
C PRO A 5 -4.51 9.86 5.20
N GLY A 6 -5.26 8.79 4.95
CA GLY A 6 -4.79 7.64 4.17
C GLY A 6 -4.11 6.52 4.95
N ILE A 7 -4.17 6.50 6.30
CA ILE A 7 -3.71 5.38 7.13
C ILE A 7 -4.64 5.14 8.30
N TRP A 8 -5.03 3.88 8.50
CA TRP A 8 -5.87 3.44 9.61
C TRP A 8 -5.33 2.15 10.22
N ILE A 9 -5.58 1.99 11.52
CA ILE A 9 -5.40 0.73 12.25
C ILE A 9 -6.78 0.21 12.56
N THR A 10 -7.19 -0.86 11.88
CA THR A 10 -8.55 -1.37 11.95
C THR A 10 -8.61 -2.86 11.65
N ALA A 11 -9.66 -3.52 12.16
CA ALA A 11 -10.06 -4.81 11.64
C ALA A 11 -10.63 -4.60 10.23
N VAL A 12 -10.14 -5.37 9.26
CA VAL A 12 -10.64 -5.38 7.88
C VAL A 12 -10.56 -6.83 7.40
N PRO A 13 -11.59 -7.36 6.70
CA PRO A 13 -11.42 -8.60 5.95
C PRO A 13 -10.19 -8.46 5.05
N PRO A 14 -9.18 -9.35 5.14
CA PRO A 14 -9.28 -10.78 5.43
C PRO A 14 -8.81 -11.23 6.82
N PHE A 15 -8.36 -10.34 7.72
CA PHE A 15 -7.69 -10.76 8.97
C PHE A 15 -8.64 -11.43 9.99
N GLY A 16 -9.96 -11.25 9.85
CA GLY A 16 -10.94 -11.73 10.82
C GLY A 16 -11.35 -10.60 11.79
N ALA A 17 -12.51 -10.75 12.44
CA ALA A 17 -13.11 -9.66 13.23
C ALA A 17 -12.29 -9.24 14.47
N GLU A 18 -11.37 -10.10 14.92
CA GLU A 18 -10.55 -9.89 16.11
C GLU A 18 -9.13 -9.41 15.78
N ASP A 19 -8.68 -9.51 14.52
CA ASP A 19 -7.32 -9.17 14.10
C ASP A 19 -7.28 -7.78 13.46
N VAL A 20 -6.63 -6.86 14.17
CA VAL A 20 -6.44 -5.48 13.75
C VAL A 20 -5.17 -5.38 12.91
N GLY A 21 -5.27 -4.77 11.72
CA GLY A 21 -4.15 -4.54 10.82
C GLY A 21 -4.04 -3.09 10.37
N VAL A 22 -3.03 -2.83 9.53
CA VAL A 22 -2.83 -1.53 8.91
C VAL A 22 -3.52 -1.51 7.55
N LEU A 23 -4.38 -0.51 7.35
CA LEU A 23 -4.97 -0.18 6.05
C LEU A 23 -4.40 1.16 5.58
N LEU A 24 -3.87 1.18 4.35
CA LEU A 24 -3.49 2.38 3.63
C LEU A 24 -4.47 2.62 2.49
N SER A 25 -4.77 3.88 2.18
CA SER A 25 -5.53 4.23 0.98
C SER A 25 -4.67 4.91 -0.07
N VAL A 26 -5.01 4.67 -1.34
CA VAL A 26 -4.37 5.29 -2.51
C VAL A 26 -5.43 5.90 -3.41
N ASP A 27 -5.30 7.20 -3.64
CA ASP A 27 -6.12 7.90 -4.62
C ASP A 27 -5.57 7.67 -6.04
N THR A 28 -6.34 6.94 -6.83
CA THR A 28 -6.02 6.56 -8.21
C THR A 28 -5.99 7.72 -9.20
N VAL A 29 -6.55 8.88 -8.85
CA VAL A 29 -6.55 10.09 -9.69
C VAL A 29 -5.67 11.21 -9.11
N SER A 30 -4.91 10.90 -8.06
CA SER A 30 -3.99 11.84 -7.44
C SER A 30 -2.89 12.31 -8.38
N ALA A 31 -2.46 13.56 -8.19
CA ALA A 31 -1.28 14.10 -8.86
C ALA A 31 0.02 13.71 -8.15
N ASP A 32 -0.04 13.16 -6.93
CA ASP A 32 1.13 12.71 -6.17
C ASP A 32 1.88 11.61 -6.94
N PRO A 33 3.20 11.78 -7.20
CA PRO A 33 3.98 10.77 -7.91
C PRO A 33 3.96 9.40 -7.24
N GLY A 34 3.98 9.36 -5.91
CA GLY A 34 3.93 8.13 -5.13
C GLY A 34 2.64 7.36 -5.34
N GLU A 35 1.49 8.02 -5.21
CA GLU A 35 0.18 7.41 -5.47
C GLU A 35 0.02 6.97 -6.93
N ARG A 36 0.53 7.76 -7.89
CA ARG A 36 0.54 7.38 -9.31
C ARG A 36 1.39 6.14 -9.58
N ALA A 37 2.57 6.06 -8.97
CA ALA A 37 3.45 4.90 -9.11
C ALA A 37 2.83 3.65 -8.47
N VAL A 38 2.25 3.79 -7.27
CA VAL A 38 1.56 2.67 -6.60
C VAL A 38 0.37 2.19 -7.43
N ASN A 39 -0.46 3.09 -7.96
CA ASN A 39 -1.58 2.73 -8.83
C ASN A 39 -1.12 1.98 -10.09
N GLY A 40 -0.04 2.45 -10.73
CA GLY A 40 0.53 1.76 -11.89
C GLY A 40 1.05 0.35 -11.57
N LEU A 41 1.61 0.15 -10.37
CA LEU A 41 2.09 -1.16 -9.91
C LEU A 41 0.95 -2.10 -9.53
N LEU A 42 -0.15 -1.59 -8.96
CA LEU A 42 -1.35 -2.40 -8.69
C LEU A 42 -1.90 -3.04 -9.98
N GLY A 43 -1.83 -2.33 -11.10
CA GLY A 43 -2.22 -2.84 -12.42
C GLY A 43 -1.22 -3.80 -13.08
N TYR A 44 -0.02 -3.98 -12.51
CA TYR A 44 1.03 -4.86 -13.07
C TYR A 44 0.87 -6.33 -12.66
N GLY A 45 -0.03 -6.65 -11.72
CA GLY A 45 -0.16 -7.97 -11.11
C GLY A 45 -0.05 -9.15 -12.09
N HIS A 46 0.58 -10.22 -11.61
CA HIS A 46 0.86 -11.41 -12.43
C HIS A 46 -0.35 -12.33 -12.41
N GLU A 47 -0.85 -12.68 -13.60
CA GLU A 47 -1.92 -13.67 -13.75
C GLU A 47 -1.45 -15.03 -13.21
N GLY A 48 -2.15 -15.53 -12.19
CA GLY A 48 -2.00 -16.89 -11.70
C GLY A 48 -3.20 -17.76 -12.08
N GLU A 49 -3.54 -18.72 -11.23
CA GLU A 49 -4.61 -19.66 -11.54
C GLU A 49 -5.99 -18.98 -11.53
N GLU A 50 -6.87 -19.41 -12.46
CA GLU A 50 -8.28 -18.99 -12.53
C GLU A 50 -8.51 -17.47 -12.68
N GLY A 51 -7.58 -16.73 -13.28
CA GLY A 51 -7.73 -15.29 -13.55
C GLY A 51 -7.50 -14.41 -12.31
N VAL A 52 -6.89 -14.96 -11.26
CA VAL A 52 -6.43 -14.19 -10.09
C VAL A 52 -5.10 -13.51 -10.41
N CYS A 53 -5.03 -12.20 -10.23
CA CYS A 53 -3.78 -11.46 -10.35
C CYS A 53 -3.09 -11.33 -8.98
N TYR A 54 -1.81 -11.72 -8.90
CA TYR A 54 -1.00 -11.64 -7.70
C TYR A 54 0.03 -10.52 -7.81
N LEU A 55 0.17 -9.72 -6.75
CA LEU A 55 1.36 -8.89 -6.56
C LEU A 55 2.43 -9.74 -5.87
N LEU A 56 3.58 -9.87 -6.52
CA LEU A 56 4.71 -10.57 -5.92
C LEU A 56 5.37 -9.68 -4.86
N PRO A 57 6.10 -10.27 -3.89
CA PRO A 57 6.79 -9.51 -2.83
C PRO A 57 7.76 -8.44 -3.36
N ASP A 58 8.27 -8.60 -4.58
CA ASP A 58 9.19 -7.67 -5.22
C ASP A 58 8.52 -6.62 -6.11
N ASP A 59 7.24 -6.79 -6.42
CA ASP A 59 6.48 -5.81 -7.21
C ASP A 59 6.05 -4.61 -6.37
N LEU A 60 5.51 -4.88 -5.18
CA LEU A 60 5.09 -3.86 -4.22
C LEU A 60 5.03 -4.48 -2.82
N ALA A 61 5.75 -3.87 -1.87
CA ALA A 61 5.80 -4.30 -0.48
C ALA A 61 5.63 -3.11 0.46
N ALA A 62 5.41 -3.40 1.74
CA ALA A 62 5.38 -2.41 2.80
C ALA A 62 6.57 -2.58 3.76
N ARG A 63 7.07 -1.46 4.28
CA ARG A 63 8.05 -1.41 5.36
C ARG A 63 7.48 -0.65 6.54
N TYR A 64 7.57 -1.24 7.72
CA TYR A 64 7.27 -0.55 8.96
C TYR A 64 8.52 0.13 9.53
N ALA A 65 8.34 1.31 10.09
CA ALA A 65 9.31 1.93 10.97
C ALA A 65 8.59 2.53 12.18
N ARG A 66 9.11 2.28 13.38
CA ARG A 66 8.61 2.89 14.61
C ARG A 66 9.61 3.89 15.17
N THR A 67 9.11 5.04 15.61
CA THR A 67 9.90 6.05 16.34
C THR A 67 9.04 6.59 17.48
N GLY A 68 9.33 6.13 18.70
CA GLY A 68 8.48 6.44 19.86
C GLY A 68 7.06 5.91 19.70
N ASP A 69 6.10 6.83 19.73
CA ASP A 69 4.67 6.58 19.56
C ASP A 69 4.21 6.71 18.10
N ARG A 70 5.13 6.83 17.13
CA ARG A 70 4.77 6.93 15.71
C ARG A 70 5.06 5.64 14.97
N LEU A 71 4.07 5.19 14.21
CA LEU A 71 4.21 4.15 13.19
C LEU A 71 4.25 4.81 11.81
N ALA A 72 5.30 4.53 11.06
CA ALA A 72 5.43 4.87 9.66
C ALA A 72 5.33 3.62 8.80
N VAL A 73 4.58 3.72 7.72
CA VAL A 73 4.43 2.67 6.71
C VAL A 73 4.89 3.24 5.38
N THR A 74 5.89 2.61 4.79
CA THR A 74 6.44 3.03 3.50
C THR A 74 6.19 1.93 2.48
N LEU A 75 5.47 2.27 1.41
CA LEU A 75 5.33 1.41 0.24
C LEU A 75 6.61 1.48 -0.58
N VAL A 76 7.14 0.31 -0.93
CA VAL A 76 8.40 0.17 -1.65
C VAL A 76 8.24 -0.80 -2.82
N THR A 77 9.02 -0.60 -3.88
CA THR A 77 9.13 -1.52 -5.03
C THR A 77 10.60 -1.79 -5.31
N ALA A 78 10.91 -2.92 -5.95
CA ALA A 78 12.23 -3.11 -6.52
C ALA A 78 12.48 -2.09 -7.65
N ARG A 79 13.70 -1.54 -7.72
CA ARG A 79 14.13 -0.60 -8.76
C ARG A 79 13.95 -1.16 -10.16
N ALA A 80 14.26 -2.44 -10.35
CA ALA A 80 14.08 -3.12 -11.63
C ALA A 80 12.61 -3.18 -12.07
N VAL A 81 11.69 -3.42 -11.13
CA VAL A 81 10.24 -3.41 -11.40
C VAL A 81 9.78 -2.00 -11.74
N LEU A 82 10.19 -0.99 -10.98
CA LEU A 82 9.82 0.40 -11.24
C LEU A 82 10.26 0.84 -12.65
N THR A 83 11.53 0.63 -12.99
CA THR A 83 12.07 0.96 -14.31
C THR A 83 11.35 0.23 -15.43
N ARG A 84 11.01 -1.05 -15.23
CA ARG A 84 10.26 -1.83 -16.22
C ARG A 84 8.84 -1.31 -16.40
N CYS A 85 8.09 -1.10 -15.32
CA CYS A 85 6.68 -0.71 -15.38
C CYS A 85 6.50 0.71 -15.92
N PHE A 86 7.46 1.60 -15.68
CA PHE A 86 7.37 3.01 -16.06
C PHE A 86 8.39 3.43 -17.13
N ALA A 87 8.92 2.49 -17.92
CA ALA A 87 9.86 2.77 -19.01
C ALA A 87 9.34 3.83 -19.99
N GLU A 88 8.04 3.81 -20.29
CA GLU A 88 7.35 4.76 -21.16
C GLU A 88 6.90 6.06 -20.45
N GLN A 89 7.20 6.20 -19.16
CA GLN A 89 6.86 7.36 -18.34
C GLN A 89 8.12 7.96 -17.67
N PRO A 90 9.10 8.45 -18.45
CA PRO A 90 10.38 8.92 -17.93
C PRO A 90 10.25 10.08 -16.93
N ALA A 91 9.22 10.93 -17.08
CA ALA A 91 8.94 11.99 -16.14
C ALA A 91 8.54 11.47 -14.75
N LEU A 92 7.78 10.37 -14.68
CA LEU A 92 7.41 9.75 -13.41
C LEU A 92 8.61 9.01 -12.79
N LEU A 93 9.43 8.32 -13.59
CA LEU A 93 10.65 7.69 -13.11
C LEU A 93 11.63 8.70 -12.47
N ALA A 94 11.70 9.91 -13.01
CA ALA A 94 12.57 10.97 -12.49
C ALA A 94 12.20 11.44 -11.07
N GLU A 95 10.96 11.23 -10.63
CA GLU A 95 10.50 11.55 -9.26
C GLU A 95 11.09 10.59 -8.21
N PHE A 96 11.65 9.47 -8.65
CA PHE A 96 12.25 8.45 -7.78
C PHE A 96 13.73 8.23 -8.07
N PRO A 97 14.59 9.25 -7.85
CA PRO A 97 16.02 9.15 -8.16
C PRO A 97 16.75 8.16 -7.25
N GLY A 98 17.99 7.85 -7.59
CA GLY A 98 18.90 7.02 -6.79
C GLY A 98 18.99 5.57 -7.28
N ASP A 99 20.00 4.86 -6.77
CA ASP A 99 20.38 3.52 -7.23
C ASP A 99 20.02 2.42 -6.22
N ASP A 100 19.25 2.78 -5.19
CA ASP A 100 18.78 1.82 -4.18
C ASP A 100 17.97 0.71 -4.85
N GLU A 101 18.23 -0.53 -4.43
CA GLU A 101 17.50 -1.70 -4.90
C GLU A 101 16.00 -1.59 -4.60
N TRP A 102 15.66 -0.97 -3.47
CA TRP A 102 14.29 -0.78 -3.00
C TRP A 102 13.94 0.70 -2.93
N VAL A 103 12.97 1.08 -3.76
CA VAL A 103 12.61 2.48 -3.98
C VAL A 103 11.38 2.81 -3.13
N PRO A 104 11.45 3.78 -2.21
CA PRO A 104 10.28 4.26 -1.49
C PRO A 104 9.37 5.07 -2.42
N LEU A 105 8.08 4.74 -2.41
CA LEU A 105 7.07 5.36 -3.26
C LEU A 105 6.15 6.27 -2.47
N LEU A 106 5.58 5.74 -1.38
CA LEU A 106 4.58 6.43 -0.59
C LEU A 106 4.84 6.17 0.88
N ARG A 107 4.84 7.23 1.69
CA ARG A 107 4.96 7.12 3.15
C ARG A 107 3.75 7.72 3.83
N ARG A 108 3.18 6.98 4.78
CA ARG A 108 2.11 7.43 5.67
C ARG A 108 2.51 7.18 7.11
N GLU A 109 2.11 8.08 8.00
CA GLU A 109 2.48 8.03 9.42
C GLU A 109 1.28 8.33 10.30
N LEU A 110 1.23 7.68 11.46
CA LEU A 110 0.18 7.82 12.46
C LEU A 110 0.80 7.70 13.86
N ALA A 111 0.32 8.51 14.82
CA ALA A 111 0.66 8.30 16.22
C ALA A 111 -0.24 7.18 16.80
N THR A 112 0.38 6.15 17.34
CA THR A 112 -0.25 4.91 17.82
C THR A 112 0.71 4.06 18.66
N ASP A 113 0.14 3.37 19.64
CA ASP A 113 0.79 2.31 20.42
C ASP A 113 0.76 0.94 19.71
N PHE A 114 0.01 0.79 18.62
CA PHE A 114 -0.08 -0.45 17.85
C PHE A 114 1.28 -0.91 17.31
N ALA A 115 1.73 -2.09 17.72
CA ALA A 115 2.90 -2.75 17.15
C ALA A 115 2.47 -3.85 16.18
N PRO A 116 2.87 -3.81 14.90
CA PRO A 116 2.59 -4.90 13.96
C PRO A 116 3.07 -6.24 14.52
N ALA A 117 2.22 -7.25 14.49
CA ALA A 117 2.58 -8.58 14.98
C ALA A 117 3.60 -9.26 14.06
N GLU A 118 4.47 -10.10 14.63
CA GLU A 118 5.25 -11.07 13.87
C GLU A 118 4.45 -12.38 13.78
N GLN A 119 4.22 -12.86 12.56
CA GLN A 119 3.55 -14.14 12.27
C GLN A 119 4.39 -14.93 11.25
N ASP A 120 4.61 -16.22 11.52
CA ASP A 120 5.37 -17.13 10.64
C ASP A 120 6.75 -16.60 10.17
N GLY A 121 7.41 -15.79 11.02
CA GLY A 121 8.73 -15.22 10.73
C GLY A 121 8.72 -13.95 9.86
N GLY A 122 7.54 -13.39 9.57
CA GLY A 122 7.36 -12.10 8.89
C GLY A 122 6.50 -11.13 9.69
N LEU A 123 6.56 -9.85 9.35
CA LEU A 123 5.64 -8.85 9.92
C LEU A 123 4.25 -8.99 9.30
N GLN A 124 3.22 -8.66 10.07
CA GLN A 124 1.84 -8.63 9.62
C GLN A 124 1.69 -7.79 8.35
N ALA A 125 1.01 -8.34 7.34
CA ALA A 125 0.76 -7.68 6.06
C ALA A 125 0.07 -6.31 6.21
N VAL A 126 0.28 -5.44 5.21
CA VAL A 126 -0.43 -4.17 5.07
C VAL A 126 -1.50 -4.33 4.01
N LEU A 127 -2.71 -3.86 4.30
CA LEU A 127 -3.76 -3.75 3.30
C LEU A 127 -3.67 -2.41 2.59
N LEU A 128 -3.85 -2.44 1.28
CA LEU A 128 -3.89 -1.25 0.45
C LEU A 128 -5.25 -1.21 -0.27
N ILE A 129 -6.03 -0.15 -0.05
CA ILE A 129 -7.29 0.08 -0.74
C ILE A 129 -7.13 1.20 -1.78
N ASP A 130 -7.39 0.89 -3.04
CA ASP A 130 -7.41 1.89 -4.11
C ASP A 130 -8.81 2.49 -4.26
N HIS A 131 -8.88 3.80 -4.46
CA HIS A 131 -10.14 4.52 -4.60
C HIS A 131 -9.99 5.70 -5.57
N THR A 132 -11.11 6.21 -6.08
CA THR A 132 -11.12 7.40 -6.95
C THR A 132 -11.35 8.67 -6.13
N GLY A 133 -10.43 9.63 -6.22
CA GLY A 133 -10.51 10.93 -5.56
C GLY A 133 -10.06 10.88 -4.10
N PRO A 134 -10.04 12.00 -3.37
CA PRO A 134 -9.56 12.02 -1.99
C PRO A 134 -10.43 11.13 -1.10
N ALA A 135 -9.78 10.35 -0.22
CA ALA A 135 -10.49 9.47 0.71
C ALA A 135 -11.41 10.28 1.64
N ALA A 136 -12.71 9.97 1.62
CA ALA A 136 -13.69 10.67 2.45
C ALA A 136 -13.71 10.18 3.91
N SER A 137 -13.61 8.87 4.12
CA SER A 137 -13.52 8.20 5.43
C SER A 137 -13.22 6.71 5.27
N LEU A 138 -12.83 6.03 6.36
CA LEU A 138 -12.66 4.57 6.37
C LEU A 138 -13.95 3.85 5.95
N ASP A 139 -15.09 4.22 6.53
CA ASP A 139 -16.39 3.60 6.21
C ASP A 139 -16.76 3.74 4.74
N ALA A 140 -16.45 4.89 4.13
CA ALA A 140 -16.71 5.11 2.70
C ALA A 140 -15.83 4.22 1.81
N LEU A 141 -14.56 4.02 2.19
CA LEU A 141 -13.64 3.13 1.49
C LEU A 141 -14.12 1.67 1.56
N LEU A 142 -14.49 1.21 2.76
CA LEU A 142 -14.99 -0.16 2.95
C LEU A 142 -16.29 -0.40 2.18
N ALA A 143 -17.24 0.54 2.22
CA ALA A 143 -18.45 0.46 1.40
C ALA A 143 -18.14 0.46 -0.11
N GLY A 144 -17.12 1.21 -0.53
CA GLY A 144 -16.61 1.20 -1.90
C GLY A 144 -16.07 -0.17 -2.32
N PHE A 145 -15.36 -0.87 -1.44
CA PHE A 145 -14.90 -2.23 -1.68
C PHE A 145 -16.07 -3.22 -1.77
N GLU A 146 -17.03 -3.17 -0.83
CA GLU A 146 -18.21 -4.03 -0.84
C GLU A 146 -19.06 -3.88 -2.10
N THR A 147 -19.10 -2.68 -2.68
CA THR A 147 -19.83 -2.38 -3.92
C THR A 147 -19.00 -2.62 -5.19
N GLY A 148 -17.74 -3.05 -5.06
CA GLY A 148 -16.83 -3.34 -6.18
C GLY A 148 -16.27 -2.10 -6.89
N VAL A 149 -16.35 -0.92 -6.25
CA VAL A 149 -15.82 0.35 -6.77
C VAL A 149 -14.36 0.57 -6.34
N CYS A 150 -13.94 -0.06 -5.24
CA CYS A 150 -12.57 -0.05 -4.74
C CYS A 150 -12.00 -1.48 -4.77
N GLY A 151 -10.69 -1.63 -4.99
CA GLY A 151 -9.97 -2.89 -4.81
C GLY A 151 -9.24 -2.93 -3.48
N ILE A 152 -8.87 -4.13 -3.02
CA ILE A 152 -7.94 -4.33 -1.90
C ILE A 152 -6.79 -5.21 -2.37
N ALA A 153 -5.57 -4.75 -2.16
CA ALA A 153 -4.35 -5.53 -2.29
C ALA A 153 -3.78 -5.85 -0.91
N VAL A 154 -3.25 -7.07 -0.76
CA VAL A 154 -2.51 -7.50 0.43
C VAL A 154 -1.02 -7.40 0.13
N LEU A 155 -0.31 -6.55 0.87
CA LEU A 155 1.11 -6.30 0.69
C LEU A 155 1.91 -6.99 1.80
N ASN A 156 2.93 -7.74 1.39
CA ASN A 156 3.87 -8.30 2.34
C ASN A 156 4.61 -7.18 3.08
N ALA A 157 4.73 -7.33 4.40
CA ALA A 157 5.56 -6.46 5.22
C ALA A 157 6.96 -7.08 5.39
N ARG A 158 7.98 -6.25 5.19
CA ARG A 158 9.39 -6.67 5.21
C ARG A 158 10.31 -5.69 5.92
#